data_AF-B4DA50-F1
#
_entry.id   AF-B4DA50-F1
#
_cell.length_a   1.000
_cell.length_b   1.000
_cell.length_c   1.000
_cell.angle_alpha   90.00
_cell.angle_beta   90.00
_cell.angle_gamma   90.00
#
_symmetry.space_group_name_H-M   'P 1'
#
loop_
_entity.id
_entity.type
_entity.pdbx_description
1 polymer ?
#
loop_
_entity_poly.entity_id
_entity_poly.type
_entity_poly.pdbx_seq_one_letter_code
_entity_poly.pdbx_strand_id
1 'polypeptide(L)'
;MTFKGRTNSPDYSFEPGFAQVSLIKHPNWQALKKAWNGQVLDGQVFFPEFVSSNGSSSGAIKGTSAGATNPLFGHTDFLRMEGTYSFRYLAFDNGSAAQGEGKIATSLPGRPPTFADRNWLKAPTVWRHVGPVYEITEVYWLSGIGGWPPQIYTDDPTSQSKVAKTPTLSLS
;
A
#
# COMPACT_ATOMS: atom_id res chain seq x y z
N MET A 1 28.40 -26.59 5.08
CA MET A 1 27.81 -25.64 4.10
C MET A 1 27.05 -24.59 4.90
N THR A 2 27.58 -23.38 4.99
CA THR A 2 27.00 -22.32 5.83
C THR A 2 26.04 -21.53 4.96
N PHE A 3 24.74 -21.62 5.21
CA PHE A 3 23.76 -20.78 4.51
C PHE A 3 24.07 -19.33 4.86
N LYS A 4 24.49 -18.55 3.85
CA LYS A 4 24.66 -17.10 4.00
C LYS A 4 23.33 -16.55 4.51
N GLY A 5 23.36 -15.82 5.62
CA GLY A 5 22.17 -15.35 6.33
C GLY A 5 21.16 -14.65 5.42
N ARG A 6 19.93 -14.46 5.95
CA ARG A 6 18.74 -13.83 5.33
C ARG A 6 18.99 -12.55 4.50
N THR A 7 20.16 -11.94 4.61
CA THR A 7 20.58 -10.72 3.92
C THR A 7 21.18 -10.95 2.53
N ASN A 8 21.53 -12.19 2.12
CA ASN A 8 22.31 -12.45 0.90
C ASN A 8 21.77 -13.56 -0.05
N SER A 9 20.52 -14.01 0.09
CA SER A 9 19.89 -14.90 -0.90
C SER A 9 19.46 -14.08 -2.13
N PRO A 10 19.82 -14.47 -3.37
CA PRO A 10 19.43 -13.75 -4.59
C PRO A 10 17.96 -13.96 -4.98
N ASP A 11 17.25 -14.89 -4.35
CA ASP A 11 15.87 -15.25 -4.68
C ASP A 11 14.87 -14.35 -3.93
N TYR A 12 14.85 -13.07 -4.29
CA TYR A 12 13.76 -12.17 -3.95
C TYR A 12 12.98 -11.77 -5.21
N SER A 13 11.66 -11.66 -5.07
CA SER A 13 10.79 -11.18 -6.14
C SER A 13 9.87 -10.09 -5.62
N PHE A 14 9.60 -9.11 -6.49
CA PHE A 14 8.54 -8.14 -6.27
C PHE A 14 7.59 -8.19 -7.46
N GLU A 15 6.33 -8.50 -7.16
CA GLU A 15 5.25 -8.59 -8.14
C GLU A 15 4.30 -7.42 -7.91
N PRO A 16 4.36 -6.36 -8.75
CA PRO A 16 3.41 -5.27 -8.67
C PRO A 16 2.04 -5.74 -9.18
N GLY A 17 0.99 -5.34 -8.47
CA GLY A 17 -0.39 -5.58 -8.84
C GLY A 17 -1.19 -4.28 -8.83
N PHE A 18 -2.43 -4.34 -9.32
CA PHE A 18 -3.38 -3.25 -9.19
C PHE A 18 -4.69 -3.80 -8.66
N ALA A 19 -5.24 -3.11 -7.66
CA ALA A 19 -6.57 -3.38 -7.14
C ALA A 19 -7.50 -2.22 -7.49
N GLN A 20 -8.72 -2.54 -7.89
CA GLN A 20 -9.79 -1.56 -8.03
C GLN A 20 -10.34 -1.26 -6.63
N VAL A 21 -10.24 0.00 -6.23
CA VAL A 21 -10.65 0.47 -4.90
C VAL A 21 -11.61 1.62 -5.07
N SER A 22 -12.65 1.68 -4.24
CA SER A 22 -13.60 2.80 -4.28
C SER A 22 -12.91 4.15 -4.11
N LEU A 23 -13.30 5.12 -4.94
CA LEU A 23 -12.76 6.47 -5.03
C LEU A 23 -12.88 7.23 -3.71
N ILE A 24 -13.87 6.91 -2.87
CA ILE A 24 -14.03 7.50 -1.53
C ILE A 24 -12.85 7.15 -0.60
N LYS A 25 -12.15 6.06 -0.87
CA LYS A 25 -10.97 5.61 -0.11
C LYS A 25 -9.67 6.22 -0.64
N HIS A 26 -9.75 7.10 -1.63
CA HIS A 26 -8.57 7.79 -2.16
C HIS A 26 -7.97 8.70 -1.07
N PRO A 27 -6.64 8.74 -0.87
CA PRO A 27 -6.01 9.58 0.17
C PRO A 27 -6.38 11.05 0.05
N ASN A 28 -6.49 11.54 -1.19
CA ASN A 28 -6.88 12.91 -1.50
C ASN A 28 -8.38 13.04 -1.82
N TRP A 29 -9.23 12.14 -1.32
CA TRP A 29 -10.67 12.11 -1.64
C TRP A 29 -11.35 13.47 -1.44
N GLN A 30 -11.08 14.14 -0.32
CA GLN A 30 -11.69 15.45 -0.03
C GLN A 30 -11.28 16.51 -1.06
N ALA A 31 -10.01 16.50 -1.49
CA ALA A 31 -9.52 17.41 -2.52
C ALA A 31 -10.14 17.08 -3.89
N LEU A 32 -10.31 15.80 -4.23
CA LEU A 32 -10.97 15.35 -5.46
C LEU A 32 -12.46 15.73 -5.48
N LYS A 33 -13.18 15.45 -4.40
CA LYS A 33 -14.59 15.83 -4.24
C LYS A 33 -14.76 17.33 -4.41
N LYS A 34 -13.91 18.12 -3.76
CA LYS A 34 -13.95 19.58 -3.80
C LYS A 34 -13.56 20.13 -5.16
N ALA A 35 -12.53 19.57 -5.81
CA ALA A 35 -12.17 19.96 -7.16
C ALA A 35 -13.36 19.68 -8.08
N TRP A 36 -13.74 18.43 -8.28
CA TRP A 36 -14.68 18.03 -9.33
C TRP A 36 -16.16 18.22 -8.99
N ASN A 37 -16.47 19.09 -8.02
CA ASN A 37 -17.82 19.41 -7.57
C ASN A 37 -18.67 18.16 -7.24
N GLY A 38 -18.10 17.24 -6.46
CA GLY A 38 -18.80 16.02 -6.05
C GLY A 38 -20.00 16.34 -5.16
N GLN A 39 -21.19 16.01 -5.64
CA GLN A 39 -22.46 16.25 -4.98
C GLN A 39 -22.88 15.01 -4.18
N VAL A 40 -23.65 15.20 -3.11
CA VAL A 40 -24.19 14.10 -2.30
C VAL A 40 -25.67 13.95 -2.62
N LEU A 41 -26.06 12.79 -3.15
CA LEU A 41 -27.46 12.39 -3.35
C LEU A 41 -27.66 11.05 -2.65
N ASP A 42 -28.65 10.97 -1.78
CA ASP A 42 -29.00 9.75 -1.03
C ASP A 42 -27.82 9.08 -0.32
N GLY A 43 -26.89 9.89 0.22
CA GLY A 43 -25.71 9.43 0.93
C GLY A 43 -24.56 8.93 0.03
N GLN A 44 -24.74 8.93 -1.29
CA GLN A 44 -23.69 8.61 -2.26
C GLN A 44 -23.12 9.89 -2.87
N VAL A 45 -21.81 9.87 -3.14
CA VAL A 45 -21.15 10.99 -3.83
C VAL A 45 -21.14 10.70 -5.33
N PHE A 46 -21.74 11.61 -6.10
CA PHE A 46 -21.72 11.57 -7.56
C PHE A 46 -21.05 12.82 -8.11
N PHE A 47 -20.46 12.67 -9.29
CA PHE A 47 -19.83 13.77 -10.02
C PHE A 47 -20.76 14.16 -11.17
N PRO A 48 -21.01 15.45 -11.44
CA PRO A 48 -21.80 15.87 -12.58
C PRO A 48 -21.06 15.62 -13.89
N GLU A 49 -21.78 15.35 -14.98
CA GLU A 49 -21.20 15.07 -16.31
C GLU A 49 -20.33 16.21 -16.86
N PHE A 50 -20.73 17.45 -16.58
CA PHE A 50 -20.03 18.65 -17.01
C PHE A 50 -19.59 19.49 -15.82
N VAL A 51 -18.43 20.13 -15.96
CA VAL A 51 -17.95 21.13 -15.02
C VAL A 51 -18.86 22.37 -15.10
N SER A 52 -19.41 22.81 -13.95
CA SER A 52 -20.32 23.97 -13.89
C SER A 52 -19.61 25.28 -14.23
N SER A 53 -20.29 26.16 -14.96
CA SER A 53 -19.77 27.47 -15.39
C SER A 53 -19.85 28.58 -14.33
N ASN A 54 -20.66 28.42 -13.28
CA ASN A 54 -21.00 29.51 -12.36
C ASN A 54 -20.89 29.10 -10.88
N GLY A 55 -20.10 29.87 -10.13
CA GLY A 55 -20.41 30.21 -8.73
C GLY A 55 -19.51 29.61 -7.65
N SER A 56 -18.53 30.40 -7.17
CA SER A 56 -18.04 30.47 -5.77
C SER A 56 -17.91 29.20 -4.93
N SER A 57 -17.54 28.06 -5.49
CA SER A 57 -17.01 26.95 -4.70
C SER A 57 -15.49 27.14 -4.61
N SER A 58 -14.96 27.09 -3.40
CA SER A 58 -13.51 27.27 -3.14
C SER A 58 -12.65 26.11 -3.66
N GLY A 59 -13.18 25.28 -4.58
CA GLY A 59 -12.60 24.08 -5.14
C GLY A 59 -11.95 24.30 -6.49
N ALA A 60 -10.68 23.90 -6.59
CA ALA A 60 -9.79 24.23 -7.68
C ALA A 60 -10.04 23.41 -8.96
N ILE A 61 -11.16 23.64 -9.65
CA ILE A 61 -11.22 23.42 -11.09
C ILE A 61 -10.88 24.74 -11.74
N LYS A 62 -9.59 24.95 -11.97
CA LYS A 62 -9.14 25.78 -13.08
C LYS A 62 -9.19 24.94 -14.37
N GLY A 63 -10.37 24.42 -14.68
CA GLY A 63 -10.68 23.91 -16.01
C GLY A 63 -10.96 25.13 -16.88
N THR A 64 -10.19 25.30 -17.93
CA THR A 64 -10.15 26.50 -18.78
C THR A 64 -11.45 26.81 -19.51
N SER A 65 -12.47 25.94 -19.43
CA SER A 65 -13.72 26.09 -20.17
C SER A 65 -14.88 25.48 -19.38
N ALA A 66 -15.87 26.30 -19.03
CA ALA A 66 -17.22 25.84 -18.71
C ALA A 66 -17.71 24.82 -19.77
N GLY A 67 -18.33 23.72 -19.33
CA GLY A 67 -18.84 22.69 -20.25
C GLY A 67 -17.83 21.60 -20.65
N ALA A 68 -16.62 21.60 -20.10
CA ALA A 68 -15.71 20.46 -20.21
C ALA A 68 -16.29 19.24 -19.47
N THR A 69 -16.09 18.04 -20.04
CA THR A 69 -16.47 16.77 -19.41
C THR A 69 -15.72 16.60 -18.09
N ASN A 70 -16.43 16.17 -17.06
CA ASN A 70 -15.85 15.83 -15.78
C ASN A 70 -15.19 14.44 -15.86
N PRO A 71 -13.87 14.32 -15.65
CA PRO A 71 -13.16 13.04 -15.71
C PRO A 71 -13.55 12.06 -14.59
N LEU A 72 -14.29 12.50 -13.57
CA LEU A 72 -14.83 11.63 -12.52
C LEU A 72 -16.29 11.24 -12.75
N PHE A 73 -16.92 11.74 -13.81
CA PHE A 73 -18.28 11.33 -14.16
C PHE A 73 -18.33 9.83 -14.46
N GLY A 74 -19.27 9.13 -13.82
CA GLY A 74 -19.43 7.67 -13.99
C GLY A 74 -18.34 6.81 -13.30
N HIS A 75 -17.34 7.42 -12.66
CA HIS A 75 -16.28 6.69 -11.98
C HIS A 75 -16.55 6.59 -10.47
N THR A 76 -16.70 5.36 -9.97
CA THR A 76 -16.85 5.06 -8.54
C THR A 76 -15.56 4.57 -7.89
N ASP A 77 -14.58 4.17 -8.70
CA ASP A 77 -13.37 3.45 -8.28
C ASP A 77 -12.12 4.01 -8.95
N PHE A 78 -10.96 3.73 -8.37
CA PHE A 78 -9.64 4.01 -8.93
C PHE A 78 -8.73 2.79 -8.80
N LEU A 79 -7.70 2.71 -9.64
CA LEU A 79 -6.67 1.69 -9.54
C LEU A 79 -5.62 2.09 -8.50
N ARG A 80 -5.46 1.25 -7.48
CA ARG A 80 -4.40 1.39 -6.48
C ARG A 80 -3.33 0.34 -6.77
N MET A 81 -2.08 0.78 -6.91
CA MET A 81 -0.95 -0.14 -6.97
C MET A 81 -0.89 -0.93 -5.66
N GLU A 82 -0.88 -2.24 -5.77
CA GLU A 82 -0.57 -3.20 -4.70
C GLU A 82 0.70 -3.94 -5.07
N GLY A 83 1.18 -4.80 -4.20
CA GLY A 83 2.34 -5.59 -4.53
C GLY A 83 2.63 -6.67 -3.52
N THR A 84 3.20 -7.74 -4.02
CA THR A 84 3.66 -8.87 -3.22
C THR A 84 5.18 -8.92 -3.30
N TYR A 85 5.83 -8.89 -2.14
CA TYR A 85 7.25 -9.17 -2.03
C TYR A 85 7.45 -10.58 -1.50
N SER A 86 8.28 -11.38 -2.15
CA SER A 86 8.60 -12.72 -1.72
C SER A 86 10.11 -12.92 -1.59
N PHE A 87 10.51 -13.71 -0.60
CA PHE A 87 11.90 -14.03 -0.32
C PHE A 87 12.04 -15.53 -0.03
N ARG A 88 12.81 -16.23 -0.85
CA ARG A 88 12.99 -17.68 -0.74
C ARG A 88 14.41 -18.03 -0.28
N TYR A 89 14.50 -18.97 0.65
CA TYR A 89 15.76 -19.47 1.19
C TYR A 89 15.65 -20.89 1.76
N LEU A 90 16.79 -21.53 2.01
CA LEU A 90 16.88 -22.82 2.67
C LEU A 90 17.28 -22.66 4.14
N ALA A 91 16.65 -23.40 5.05
CA ALA A 91 16.98 -23.40 6.47
C ALA A 91 16.72 -24.76 7.13
N PHE A 92 17.34 -25.01 8.29
CA PHE A 92 17.12 -26.25 9.06
C PHE A 92 15.87 -26.19 9.94
N ASP A 93 15.33 -25.00 10.20
CA ASP A 93 14.09 -24.78 10.96
C ASP A 93 13.20 -23.74 10.28
N ASN A 94 11.91 -23.77 10.63
CA ASN A 94 10.91 -22.79 10.21
C ASN A 94 10.59 -21.74 11.30
N GLY A 95 11.19 -21.87 12.49
CA GLY A 95 10.70 -21.23 13.71
C GLY A 95 10.74 -19.71 13.64
N SER A 96 11.83 -19.16 13.13
CA SER A 96 11.98 -17.70 12.96
C SER A 96 11.29 -17.16 11.71
N ALA A 97 10.87 -18.03 10.78
CA ALA A 97 10.22 -17.63 9.53
C ALA A 97 8.72 -17.41 9.74
N ALA A 98 8.06 -18.23 10.56
CA ALA A 98 6.63 -18.05 10.87
C ALA A 98 6.34 -16.92 11.86
N GLN A 99 7.36 -16.29 12.45
CA GLN A 99 7.17 -15.18 13.38
C GLN A 99 6.65 -13.93 12.67
N GLY A 100 5.65 -13.30 13.28
CA GLY A 100 5.08 -12.04 12.80
C GLY A 100 4.08 -12.17 11.66
N GLU A 101 3.67 -13.39 11.30
CA GLU A 101 2.58 -13.61 10.33
C GLU A 101 1.30 -12.89 10.77
N GLY A 102 0.61 -12.27 9.82
CA GLY A 102 -0.58 -11.46 10.07
C GLY A 102 -0.28 -10.11 10.72
N LYS A 103 0.99 -9.71 10.88
CA LYS A 103 1.39 -8.43 11.49
C LYS A 103 2.15 -7.56 10.50
N ILE A 104 2.19 -6.26 10.81
CA ILE A 104 3.01 -5.30 10.08
C ILE A 104 4.48 -5.67 10.31
N ALA A 105 5.20 -5.89 9.21
CA ALA A 105 6.61 -6.23 9.22
C ALA A 105 7.42 -5.00 9.65
N THR A 106 8.25 -5.18 10.68
CA THR A 106 9.21 -4.15 11.14
C THR A 106 10.44 -4.06 10.24
N SER A 107 10.75 -5.14 9.51
CA SER A 107 11.84 -5.23 8.55
C SER A 107 11.52 -6.30 7.51
N LEU A 108 12.02 -6.14 6.28
CA LEU A 108 11.96 -7.19 5.25
C LEU A 108 13.36 -7.76 4.99
N PRO A 109 13.47 -9.05 4.65
CA PRO A 109 14.74 -9.65 4.26
C PRO A 109 15.23 -9.10 2.91
N GLY A 110 16.52 -9.28 2.61
CA GLY A 110 17.10 -8.93 1.32
C GLY A 110 17.12 -7.43 1.00
N ARG A 111 16.60 -7.07 -0.19
CA ARG A 111 16.59 -5.71 -0.75
C ARG A 111 15.17 -5.31 -1.16
N PRO A 112 14.26 -5.09 -0.19
CA PRO A 112 12.87 -4.76 -0.48
C PRO A 112 12.77 -3.38 -1.17
N PRO A 113 11.80 -3.19 -2.08
CA PRO A 113 11.45 -1.85 -2.54
C PRO A 113 10.82 -1.03 -1.39
N THR A 114 11.17 0.26 -1.33
CA THR A 114 10.66 1.19 -0.33
C THR A 114 9.59 2.10 -0.93
N PHE A 115 8.48 2.27 -0.23
CA PHE A 115 7.39 3.15 -0.64
C PHE A 115 7.05 4.11 0.49
N ALA A 116 6.92 5.40 0.18
CA ALA A 116 6.50 6.41 1.15
C ALA A 116 5.06 6.15 1.61
N ASP A 117 4.79 6.38 2.89
CA ASP A 117 3.46 6.27 3.53
C ASP A 117 2.77 4.91 3.36
N ARG A 118 3.55 3.85 3.20
CA ARG A 118 3.08 2.46 3.07
C ARG A 118 3.91 1.55 3.97
N ASN A 119 3.32 0.44 4.36
CA ASN A 119 4.00 -0.60 5.13
C ASN A 119 3.67 -1.99 4.55
N TRP A 120 4.36 -3.00 5.06
CA TRP A 120 4.24 -4.36 4.59
C TRP A 120 3.58 -5.22 5.66
N LEU A 121 2.62 -6.04 5.28
CA LEU A 121 2.03 -7.06 6.14
C LEU A 121 2.67 -8.39 5.82
N LYS A 122 3.13 -9.13 6.84
CA LYS A 122 3.67 -10.48 6.61
C LYS A 122 2.53 -11.45 6.39
N ALA A 123 2.51 -12.09 5.23
CA ALA A 123 1.58 -13.15 4.88
C ALA A 123 2.04 -14.49 5.50
N PRO A 124 1.16 -15.50 5.57
CA PRO A 124 1.55 -16.84 6.00
C PRO A 124 2.73 -17.38 5.20
N THR A 125 3.74 -17.90 5.90
CA THR A 125 4.96 -18.42 5.30
C THR A 125 4.68 -19.75 4.63
N VAL A 126 5.11 -19.88 3.38
CA VAL A 126 5.02 -21.16 2.65
C VAL A 126 6.34 -21.89 2.82
N TRP A 127 6.29 -23.17 3.14
CA TRP A 127 7.49 -23.99 3.29
C TRP A 127 7.26 -25.40 2.77
N ARG A 128 8.34 -26.04 2.34
CA ARG A 128 8.35 -27.47 1.97
C ARG A 128 9.67 -28.12 2.36
N HIS A 129 9.63 -29.43 2.59
CA HIS A 129 10.85 -30.20 2.83
C HIS A 129 11.62 -30.44 1.52
N VAL A 130 12.94 -30.26 1.57
CA VAL A 130 13.89 -30.59 0.51
C VAL A 130 15.06 -31.35 1.15
N GLY A 131 14.90 -32.67 1.28
CA GLY A 131 15.86 -33.48 2.04
C GLY A 131 15.87 -33.11 3.53
N PRO A 132 17.04 -32.85 4.14
CA PRO A 132 17.15 -32.52 5.57
C PRO A 132 16.87 -31.04 5.89
N VAL A 133 16.56 -30.22 4.89
CA VAL A 133 16.30 -28.78 5.05
C VAL A 133 14.87 -28.43 4.62
N TYR A 134 14.42 -27.26 5.04
CA TYR A 134 13.22 -26.59 4.58
C TYR A 134 13.59 -25.59 3.48
N GLU A 135 12.86 -25.62 2.37
CA GLU A 135 12.73 -24.47 1.48
C GLU A 135 11.59 -23.61 1.99
N ILE A 136 11.90 -22.37 2.36
CA ILE A 136 11.01 -21.41 2.99
C ILE A 136 10.84 -20.23 2.04
N THR A 137 9.59 -19.82 1.83
CA THR A 137 9.20 -18.62 1.10
C THR A 137 8.42 -17.71 2.03
N GLU A 138 9.05 -16.62 2.43
CA GLU A 138 8.38 -15.54 3.16
C GLU A 138 7.67 -14.62 2.15
N VAL A 139 6.44 -14.22 2.44
CA VAL A 139 5.60 -13.41 1.56
C VAL A 139 5.09 -12.18 2.32
N TYR A 140 5.04 -11.04 1.64
CA TYR A 140 4.68 -9.76 2.23
C TYR A 140 3.76 -8.97 1.30
N TRP A 141 2.67 -8.43 1.83
CA TRP A 141 1.70 -7.63 1.10
C TRP A 141 1.85 -6.15 1.38
N LEU A 142 2.02 -5.38 0.32
CA LEU A 142 2.13 -3.93 0.40
C LEU A 142 0.76 -3.30 0.69
N SER A 143 0.68 -2.49 1.76
CA SER A 143 -0.52 -1.74 2.12
C SER A 143 -0.97 -0.76 1.05
N GLY A 144 -2.20 -0.25 1.08
CA GLY A 144 -2.50 1.01 0.39
C GLY A 144 -1.71 2.21 0.94
N ILE A 145 -1.85 3.38 0.31
CA ILE A 145 -1.38 4.65 0.89
C ILE A 145 -2.06 4.86 2.25
N GLY A 146 -1.28 5.23 3.26
CA GLY A 146 -1.71 5.35 4.66
C GLY A 146 -1.38 4.14 5.53
N GLY A 147 -0.83 3.06 4.95
CA GLY A 147 -0.42 1.87 5.70
C GLY A 147 -1.57 0.92 6.05
N TRP A 148 -1.21 -0.31 6.42
CA TRP A 148 -2.08 -1.19 7.18
C TRP A 148 -2.33 -0.57 8.56
N PRO A 149 -3.57 -0.60 9.09
CA PRO A 149 -3.88 -0.03 10.40
C PRO A 149 -3.11 -0.74 11.52
N PRO A 150 -2.22 -0.06 12.25
CA PRO A 150 -1.46 -0.70 13.31
C PRO A 150 -2.36 -1.26 14.40
N GLN A 151 -3.48 -0.59 14.70
CA GLN A 151 -4.44 -1.03 15.73
C GLN A 151 -5.01 -2.44 15.50
N ILE A 152 -4.93 -2.95 14.27
CA ILE A 152 -5.41 -4.28 13.87
C ILE A 152 -4.25 -5.27 13.71
N TYR A 153 -3.10 -4.77 13.22
CA TYR A 153 -2.01 -5.60 12.71
C TYR A 153 -0.70 -5.45 13.50
N THR A 154 -0.75 -4.93 14.72
CA THR A 154 0.36 -4.95 15.69
C THR A 154 -0.09 -5.55 17.02
N ASP A 155 0.88 -6.02 17.80
CA ASP A 155 0.62 -6.53 19.17
C ASP A 155 0.32 -5.42 20.19
N ASP A 156 0.69 -4.18 19.85
CA ASP A 156 0.42 -3.00 20.67
C ASP A 156 -0.53 -2.06 19.90
N PRO A 157 -1.83 -1.99 20.27
CA PRO A 157 -2.81 -1.15 19.61
C PRO A 157 -2.61 0.35 19.85
N THR A 158 -1.69 0.74 20.75
CA THR A 158 -1.33 2.14 21.03
C THR A 158 -0.11 2.61 20.24
N SER A 159 0.58 1.68 19.57
CA SER A 159 1.70 1.98 18.67
C SER A 159 1.17 2.67 17.40
N GLN A 160 0.97 3.98 17.47
CA GLN A 160 0.83 4.79 16.27
C GLN A 160 2.09 4.56 15.44
N SER A 161 1.89 4.00 14.25
CA SER A 161 2.93 3.71 13.26
C SER A 161 3.93 4.87 13.22
N LYS A 162 5.09 4.69 13.83
CA LYS A 162 6.27 5.50 13.53
C LYS A 162 6.68 5.09 12.12
N VAL A 163 5.96 5.58 11.12
CA VAL A 163 6.45 5.65 9.75
C VAL A 163 7.82 6.29 9.87
N ALA A 164 8.86 5.57 9.46
CA ALA A 164 10.23 6.04 9.53
C ALA A 164 10.29 7.43 8.91
N LYS A 165 10.42 8.47 9.74
CA LYS A 165 10.76 9.81 9.26
C LYS A 165 12.12 9.66 8.62
N THR A 166 12.18 9.90 7.32
CA THR A 166 13.40 10.03 6.53
C THR A 166 14.40 10.90 7.29
N PRO A 167 15.67 10.47 7.49
CA PRO A 167 16.69 11.41 7.89
C PRO A 167 16.87 12.40 6.75
N THR A 168 16.60 13.67 7.01
CA THR A 168 16.97 14.77 6.13
C THR A 168 18.48 14.71 5.93
N LEU A 169 18.93 14.30 4.75
CA LEU A 169 20.32 14.49 4.34
C LEU A 169 20.53 16.00 4.16
N SER A 170 21.14 16.63 5.16
CA SER A 170 21.76 17.95 5.01
C SER A 170 22.97 17.77 4.09
N LEU A 171 22.91 18.36 2.91
CA LEU A 171 24.10 18.67 2.12
C LEU A 171 24.79 19.85 2.78
N SER A 172 25.94 19.59 3.40
CA SER A 172 26.98 20.58 3.72
C SER A 172 28.18 20.32 2.84
#